data_AF-A0A844E7R4-F1
#
_entry.id   AF-A0A844E7R4-F1
#
_cell.length_a   1.000
_cell.length_b   1.000
_cell.length_c   1.000
_cell.angle_alpha   90.00
_cell.angle_beta   90.00
_cell.angle_gamma   90.00
#
_symmetry.space_group_name_H-M   'P 1'
#
loop_
_entity.id
_entity.type
_entity.pdbx_description
1 polymer ?
#
loop_
_entity_poly.entity_id
_entity_poly.type
_entity_poly.pdbx_seq_one_letter_code
_entity_poly.pdbx_strand_id
1 'polypeptide(L)'
;MSELLKAPVTPAQQARDTLLGALVGLARATTNEPKTDDTDEVLNAGLRLAAQPDAPEERLQRMLAIVQTEKHRVAPGCATCAMPCGNTNDYDFVRLWAAPESIRTLKLQMLSAAFALAQKRPQGQTQAAVYQLLFTLAEDWDEELLAPVVQRAKELCRE
;
A
#
# COMPACT_ATOMS: atom_id res chain seq x y z
N MET A 1 -2.48 -13.11 -14.21
CA MET A 1 -2.78 -12.30 -13.00
C MET A 1 -2.74 -13.24 -11.82
N SER A 2 -1.88 -12.98 -10.84
CA SER A 2 -1.70 -13.85 -9.68
C SER A 2 -2.99 -13.97 -8.86
N GLU A 3 -3.31 -15.17 -8.36
CA GLU A 3 -4.48 -15.48 -7.51
C GLU A 3 -4.60 -14.59 -6.24
N LEU A 4 -3.55 -13.83 -5.93
CA LEU A 4 -3.46 -12.87 -4.83
C LEU A 4 -4.39 -11.66 -4.94
N LEU A 5 -4.79 -11.27 -6.16
CA LEU A 5 -5.43 -9.98 -6.44
C LEU A 5 -6.88 -10.15 -6.91
N LYS A 6 -7.66 -10.91 -6.14
CA LYS A 6 -9.11 -11.06 -6.30
C LYS A 6 -9.81 -10.52 -5.06
N ALA A 7 -11.07 -10.13 -5.22
CA ALA A 7 -11.90 -9.69 -4.09
C ALA A 7 -11.86 -10.75 -2.97
N PRO A 8 -11.74 -10.33 -1.70
CA PRO A 8 -11.47 -11.25 -0.60
C PRO A 8 -12.68 -12.13 -0.30
N VAL A 9 -12.46 -13.44 -0.26
CA VAL A 9 -13.46 -14.46 0.09
C VAL A 9 -13.07 -15.26 1.34
N THR A 10 -11.85 -15.07 1.85
CA THR A 10 -11.37 -15.67 3.11
C THR A 10 -10.96 -14.61 4.13
N PRO A 11 -10.99 -14.92 5.44
CA PRO A 11 -10.49 -14.02 6.49
C PRO A 11 -9.04 -13.57 6.26
N ALA A 12 -8.17 -14.47 5.81
CA ALA A 12 -6.78 -14.12 5.47
C ALA A 12 -6.68 -13.10 4.33
N GLN A 13 -7.55 -13.18 3.31
CA GLN A 13 -7.61 -12.19 2.24
C GLN A 13 -8.13 -10.84 2.73
N GLN A 14 -9.14 -10.83 3.62
CA GLN A 14 -9.64 -9.59 4.24
C GLN A 14 -8.58 -8.92 5.12
N ALA A 15 -7.82 -9.72 5.89
CA ALA A 15 -6.69 -9.24 6.69
C ALA A 15 -5.57 -8.66 5.80
N ARG A 16 -5.32 -9.26 4.62
CA ARG A 16 -4.38 -8.73 3.64
C ARG A 16 -4.83 -7.38 3.10
N ASP A 17 -6.09 -7.25 2.69
CA ASP A 17 -6.64 -5.98 2.21
C ASP A 17 -6.55 -4.89 3.28
N THR A 18 -6.83 -5.24 4.54
CA THR A 18 -6.71 -4.31 5.68
C THR A 18 -5.26 -3.87 5.90
N LEU A 19 -4.31 -4.82 5.84
CA LEU A 19 -2.87 -4.51 5.92
C LEU A 19 -2.43 -3.60 4.77
N LEU A 20 -2.86 -3.86 3.55
CA LEU A 20 -2.55 -3.02 2.40
C LEU A 20 -3.15 -1.62 2.54
N GLY A 21 -4.38 -1.52 3.03
CA GLY A 21 -5.02 -0.24 3.34
C GLY A 21 -4.20 0.57 4.35
N ALA A 22 -3.71 -0.08 5.41
CA ALA A 22 -2.86 0.55 6.42
C ALA A 22 -1.49 0.97 5.89
N LEU A 23 -0.88 0.17 5.00
CA LEU A 23 0.39 0.53 4.33
C LEU A 23 0.24 1.77 3.45
N VAL A 24 -0.90 1.90 2.75
CA VAL A 24 -1.23 3.12 2.00
C VAL A 24 -1.39 4.31 2.95
N GLY A 25 -2.09 4.14 4.08
CA GLY A 25 -2.24 5.18 5.11
C GLY A 25 -0.90 5.62 5.70
N LEU A 26 0.01 4.67 5.97
CA LEU A 26 1.37 4.95 6.41
C LEU A 26 2.16 5.73 5.35
N ALA A 27 2.12 5.30 4.09
CA ALA A 27 2.80 6.00 3.00
C ALA A 27 2.34 7.46 2.87
N ARG A 28 1.03 7.73 2.98
CA ARG A 28 0.47 9.09 2.94
C ARG A 28 0.83 9.92 4.17
N ALA A 29 0.94 9.32 5.35
CA ALA A 29 1.39 10.02 6.55
C ALA A 29 2.80 10.63 6.36
N THR A 30 3.68 9.91 5.67
CA THR A 30 5.05 10.37 5.40
C THR A 30 5.16 11.50 4.36
N THR A 31 4.04 11.90 3.74
CA THR A 31 4.02 13.05 2.81
C THR A 31 4.12 14.37 3.56
N ASN A 32 3.49 14.46 4.72
CA ASN A 32 3.44 15.69 5.52
C ASN A 32 4.35 15.63 6.75
N GLU A 33 4.68 14.42 7.22
CA GLU A 33 5.49 14.19 8.40
C GLU A 33 6.81 13.49 8.05
N PRO A 34 7.91 13.77 8.76
CA PRO A 34 9.17 13.08 8.54
C PRO A 34 9.03 11.58 8.87
N LYS A 35 9.66 10.74 8.03
CA LYS A 35 9.80 9.32 8.28
C LYS A 35 10.66 9.07 9.52
N THR A 36 10.47 7.92 10.15
CA THR A 36 11.45 7.35 11.08
C THR A 36 12.47 6.50 10.31
N ASP A 37 13.57 6.14 10.96
CA ASP A 37 14.56 5.20 10.39
C ASP A 37 13.96 3.82 10.08
N ASP A 38 12.86 3.45 10.75
CA ASP A 38 12.21 2.15 10.61
C ASP A 38 11.13 2.13 9.51
N THR A 39 10.60 3.30 9.11
CA THR A 39 9.40 3.39 8.28
C THR A 39 9.54 2.66 6.94
N ASP A 40 10.70 2.81 6.29
CA ASP A 40 10.97 2.18 5.00
C ASP A 40 11.00 0.65 5.10
N GLU A 41 11.58 0.08 6.16
CA GLU A 41 11.62 -1.36 6.35
C GLU A 41 10.26 -1.92 6.78
N VAL A 42 9.51 -1.22 7.65
CA VAL A 42 8.14 -1.60 8.03
C VAL A 42 7.23 -1.67 6.80
N LEU A 43 7.28 -0.65 5.95
CA LEU A 43 6.49 -0.59 4.73
C LEU A 43 6.86 -1.73 3.77
N ASN A 44 8.15 -1.92 3.51
CA ASN A 44 8.61 -2.97 2.61
C ASN A 44 8.36 -4.38 3.15
N ALA A 45 8.49 -4.60 4.46
CA ALA A 45 8.18 -5.88 5.11
C ALA A 45 6.68 -6.21 5.03
N GLY A 46 5.83 -5.20 5.23
CA GLY A 46 4.38 -5.32 5.04
C GLY A 46 4.01 -5.71 3.61
N LEU A 47 4.58 -5.04 2.61
CA LEU A 47 4.36 -5.36 1.20
C LEU A 47 4.83 -6.76 0.83
N ARG A 48 6.02 -7.18 1.30
CA ARG A 48 6.53 -8.55 1.05
C ARG A 48 5.65 -9.61 1.69
N LEU A 49 5.11 -9.36 2.88
CA LEU A 49 4.19 -10.29 3.53
C LEU A 49 2.84 -10.34 2.78
N ALA A 50 2.30 -9.19 2.40
CA ALA A 50 1.06 -9.12 1.63
C ALA A 50 1.17 -9.80 0.25
N ALA A 51 2.37 -9.82 -0.33
CA ALA A 51 2.67 -10.53 -1.57
C ALA A 51 2.69 -12.07 -1.44
N GLN A 52 2.74 -12.63 -0.22
CA GLN A 52 2.72 -14.08 -0.01
C GLN A 52 1.27 -14.59 -0.05
N PRO A 53 0.91 -15.46 -1.02
CA PRO A 53 -0.48 -15.90 -1.23
C PRO A 53 -1.03 -16.69 -0.05
N ASP A 54 -0.16 -17.44 0.61
CA ASP A 54 -0.40 -18.35 1.73
C ASP A 54 -0.08 -17.73 3.11
N ALA A 55 0.14 -16.41 3.16
CA ALA A 55 0.38 -15.71 4.43
C ALA A 55 -0.75 -15.99 5.43
N PRO A 56 -0.45 -16.54 6.62
CA PRO A 56 -1.48 -16.84 7.60
C PRO A 56 -2.06 -15.54 8.15
N GLU A 57 -3.36 -15.55 8.44
CA GLU A 57 -4.11 -14.40 8.95
C GLU A 57 -3.44 -13.76 10.17
N GLU A 58 -3.01 -14.57 11.14
CA GLU A 58 -2.34 -14.07 12.35
C GLU A 58 -1.07 -13.28 12.03
N ARG A 59 -0.31 -13.68 11.00
CA ARG A 59 0.92 -12.97 10.62
C ARG A 59 0.59 -11.65 9.93
N LEU A 60 -0.47 -11.61 9.13
CA LEU A 60 -0.99 -10.38 8.52
C LEU A 60 -1.48 -9.41 9.60
N GLN A 61 -2.21 -9.89 10.61
CA GLN A 61 -2.69 -9.09 11.73
C GLN A 61 -1.54 -8.55 12.60
N ARG A 62 -0.52 -9.37 12.89
CA ARG A 62 0.67 -8.91 13.62
C ARG A 62 1.41 -7.82 12.84
N MET A 63 1.56 -7.98 11.53
CA MET A 63 2.17 -6.96 10.68
C MET A 63 1.32 -5.68 10.63
N LEU A 64 -0.01 -5.81 10.57
CA LEU A 64 -0.92 -4.67 10.62
C LEU A 64 -0.71 -3.85 11.91
N ALA A 65 -0.58 -4.50 13.06
CA ALA A 65 -0.30 -3.81 14.32
C ALA A 65 1.06 -3.06 14.30
N ILE A 66 2.08 -3.63 13.66
CA ILE A 66 3.39 -2.97 13.48
C ILE A 66 3.23 -1.72 12.60
N VAL A 67 2.55 -1.85 11.45
CA VAL A 67 2.29 -0.72 10.53
C VAL A 67 1.49 0.38 11.22
N GLN A 68 0.47 0.03 12.00
CA GLN A 68 -0.31 1.00 12.77
C GLN A 68 0.55 1.70 13.81
N THR A 69 1.39 0.97 14.55
CA THR A 69 2.32 1.55 15.53
C THR A 69 3.28 2.53 14.86
N GLU A 70 3.84 2.14 13.71
CA GLU A 70 4.74 3.00 12.94
C GLU A 70 4.02 4.25 12.41
N LYS A 71 2.77 4.12 11.94
CA LYS A 71 1.96 5.27 11.52
C LYS A 71 1.72 6.25 12.67
N HIS A 72 1.50 5.75 13.90
CA HIS A 72 1.38 6.60 15.08
C HIS A 72 2.70 7.29 15.46
N ARG A 73 3.86 6.68 15.19
CA ARG A 73 5.17 7.32 15.40
C ARG A 73 5.43 8.43 14.38
N VAL A 74 5.07 8.21 13.12
CA VAL A 74 5.20 9.19 12.03
C VAL A 74 4.24 10.36 12.22
N ALA A 75 2.97 10.09 12.52
CA ALA A 75 1.92 11.11 12.61
C ALA A 75 1.13 11.02 13.94
N PRO A 76 1.77 11.25 15.10
CA PRO A 76 1.12 11.12 16.41
C PRO A 76 -0.04 12.11 16.59
N GLY A 77 0.09 13.31 16.03
CA GLY A 77 -0.94 14.35 16.08
C GLY A 77 -2.20 14.00 15.27
N CYS A 78 -2.08 13.17 14.22
CA CYS A 78 -3.23 12.78 13.40
C CYS A 78 -4.13 11.77 14.09
N ALA A 79 -3.60 10.93 15.00
CA ALA A 79 -4.38 9.91 15.70
C ALA A 79 -5.38 10.50 16.72
N THR A 80 -5.08 11.69 17.26
CA THR A 80 -5.91 12.38 18.27
C THR A 80 -6.52 13.67 17.75
N CYS A 81 -6.39 13.95 16.45
CA CYS A 81 -6.83 15.20 15.86
C CYS A 81 -8.35 15.36 16.01
N ALA A 82 -8.76 16.45 16.66
CA ALA A 82 -10.18 16.79 16.83
C ALA A 82 -10.86 17.14 15.49
N MET A 83 -10.09 17.44 14.44
CA MET A 83 -10.56 17.71 13.07
C MET A 83 -9.79 16.83 12.07
N PRO A 84 -10.14 15.54 11.94
CA PRO A 84 -9.43 14.63 11.05
C PRO A 84 -9.59 15.08 9.59
N CYS A 85 -8.46 15.36 8.92
CA CYS A 85 -8.44 15.79 7.51
C CYS A 85 -8.43 14.61 6.51
N GLY A 86 -8.29 13.38 6.99
CA GLY A 86 -8.28 12.17 6.16
C GLY A 86 -6.96 11.87 5.44
N ASN A 87 -5.95 12.73 5.55
CA ASN A 87 -4.66 12.55 4.86
C ASN A 87 -3.89 11.31 5.33
N THR A 88 -4.13 10.85 6.56
CA THR A 88 -3.50 9.64 7.13
C THR A 88 -4.46 8.45 7.20
N ASN A 89 -5.62 8.54 6.57
CA ASN A 89 -6.59 7.44 6.58
C ASN A 89 -6.05 6.24 5.82
N ASP A 90 -6.38 5.06 6.32
CA ASP A 90 -6.11 3.81 5.63
C ASP A 90 -6.98 3.77 4.35
N TYR A 91 -6.45 3.17 3.30
CA TYR A 91 -7.20 3.04 2.05
C TYR A 91 -8.23 1.91 2.16
N ASP A 92 -9.48 2.22 1.85
CA ASP A 92 -10.57 1.24 1.83
C ASP A 92 -10.53 0.42 0.54
N PHE A 93 -10.06 -0.81 0.64
CA PHE A 93 -9.99 -1.75 -0.49
C PHE A 93 -11.36 -2.14 -1.05
N VAL A 94 -12.46 -1.97 -0.31
CA VAL A 94 -13.82 -2.14 -0.86
C VAL A 94 -14.03 -1.20 -2.05
N ARG A 95 -13.50 0.03 -1.99
CA ARG A 95 -13.53 0.99 -3.10
C ARG A 95 -12.77 0.47 -4.32
N LEU A 96 -11.63 -0.18 -4.12
CA LEU A 96 -10.85 -0.78 -5.21
C LEU A 96 -11.61 -1.92 -5.88
N TRP A 97 -12.27 -2.78 -5.10
CA TRP A 97 -13.02 -3.91 -5.64
C TRP A 97 -14.30 -3.49 -6.37
N ALA A 98 -14.95 -2.42 -5.90
CA ALA A 98 -16.13 -1.82 -6.51
C ALA A 98 -15.83 -0.90 -7.71
N ALA A 99 -14.56 -0.55 -7.95
CA ALA A 99 -14.16 0.31 -9.06
C ALA A 99 -14.44 -0.34 -10.44
N PRO A 100 -14.60 0.47 -11.51
CA PRO A 100 -14.69 -0.02 -12.87
C PRO A 100 -13.52 -0.94 -13.22
N GLU A 101 -13.76 -1.95 -14.07
CA GLU A 101 -12.77 -2.99 -14.35
C GLU A 101 -11.45 -2.44 -14.89
N SER A 102 -11.50 -1.40 -15.73
CA SER A 102 -10.32 -0.75 -16.28
C SER A 102 -9.45 -0.10 -15.18
N ILE A 103 -10.07 0.72 -14.33
CA ILE A 103 -9.41 1.35 -13.17
C ILE A 103 -8.87 0.30 -12.19
N ARG A 104 -9.70 -0.69 -11.84
CA ARG A 104 -9.32 -1.78 -10.95
C ARG A 104 -8.10 -2.53 -11.50
N THR A 105 -8.08 -2.83 -12.80
CA THR A 105 -6.97 -3.51 -13.45
C THR A 105 -5.68 -2.70 -13.35
N LEU A 106 -5.73 -1.38 -13.58
CA LEU A 106 -4.56 -0.50 -13.44
C LEU A 106 -4.05 -0.46 -11.99
N LYS A 107 -4.95 -0.25 -11.01
CA LYS A 107 -4.59 -0.24 -9.57
C LYS A 107 -3.98 -1.57 -9.12
N LEU A 108 -4.51 -2.71 -9.58
CA LEU A 108 -3.95 -4.03 -9.29
C LEU A 108 -2.56 -4.23 -9.94
N GLN A 109 -2.33 -3.70 -11.14
CA GLN A 109 -1.00 -3.72 -11.76
C GLN A 109 0.02 -2.89 -10.97
N MET A 110 -0.39 -1.72 -10.45
CA MET A 110 0.47 -0.93 -9.56
C MET A 110 0.81 -1.69 -8.28
N LEU A 111 -0.17 -2.33 -7.65
CA LEU A 111 0.04 -3.12 -6.44
C LEU A 111 0.99 -4.29 -6.68
N SER A 112 0.82 -4.98 -7.82
CA SER A 112 1.75 -6.04 -8.25
C SER A 112 3.17 -5.51 -8.45
N ALA A 113 3.33 -4.30 -8.98
CA ALA A 113 4.64 -3.66 -9.14
C ALA A 113 5.24 -3.29 -7.78
N ALA A 114 4.45 -2.72 -6.86
CA ALA A 114 4.90 -2.41 -5.50
C ALA A 114 5.39 -3.67 -4.76
N PHE A 115 4.71 -4.81 -4.92
CA PHE A 115 5.17 -6.10 -4.39
C PHE A 115 6.48 -6.58 -4.99
N ALA A 116 6.67 -6.42 -6.29
CA ALA A 116 7.91 -6.80 -6.96
C ALA A 116 9.07 -5.90 -6.50
N LEU A 117 8.86 -4.59 -6.39
CA LEU A 117 9.85 -3.66 -5.90
C LEU A 117 10.23 -3.95 -4.44
N ALA A 118 9.25 -4.17 -3.55
CA ALA A 118 9.51 -4.47 -2.15
C ALA A 118 10.32 -5.75 -1.92
N GLN A 119 10.17 -6.74 -2.81
CA GLN A 119 10.98 -7.96 -2.80
C GLN A 119 12.45 -7.71 -3.16
N LYS A 120 12.74 -6.71 -4.00
CA LYS A 120 14.11 -6.32 -4.39
C LYS A 120 14.85 -5.48 -3.33
N ARG A 121 14.27 -5.25 -2.15
CA ARG A 121 14.84 -4.41 -1.08
C ARG A 121 15.20 -3.00 -1.59
N PRO A 122 14.18 -2.23 -2.01
CA PRO A 122 14.40 -0.96 -2.71
C PRO A 122 15.02 0.09 -1.78
N GLN A 123 15.85 0.96 -2.34
CA GLN A 123 16.50 2.08 -1.64
C GLN A 123 16.48 3.34 -2.53
N GLY A 124 16.66 4.52 -1.94
CA GLY A 124 16.76 5.79 -2.67
C GLY A 124 15.56 6.03 -3.60
N GLN A 125 15.82 6.20 -4.90
CA GLN A 125 14.78 6.50 -5.90
C GLN A 125 13.77 5.35 -6.06
N THR A 126 14.21 4.09 -5.98
CA THR A 126 13.31 2.94 -6.06
C THR A 126 12.38 2.88 -4.85
N GLN A 127 12.88 3.26 -3.67
CA GLN A 127 12.05 3.37 -2.46
C GLN A 127 11.01 4.48 -2.63
N ALA A 128 11.41 5.66 -3.13
CA ALA A 128 10.48 6.75 -3.42
C ALA A 128 9.36 6.32 -4.39
N ALA A 129 9.68 5.50 -5.39
CA ALA A 129 8.67 4.96 -6.31
C ALA A 129 7.66 4.05 -5.61
N VAL A 130 8.06 3.25 -4.61
CA VAL A 130 7.12 2.45 -3.80
C VAL A 130 6.11 3.35 -3.08
N TYR A 131 6.57 4.44 -2.45
CA TYR A 131 5.66 5.42 -1.82
C TYR A 131 4.72 6.07 -2.82
N GLN A 132 5.23 6.46 -3.98
CA GLN A 132 4.41 7.06 -5.04
C GLN A 132 3.30 6.11 -5.50
N LEU A 133 3.62 4.82 -5.69
CA LEU A 133 2.62 3.83 -6.09
C LEU A 133 1.53 3.66 -5.04
N LEU A 134 1.89 3.58 -3.75
CA LEU A 134 0.92 3.46 -2.67
C LEU A 134 0.08 4.72 -2.51
N PHE A 135 0.68 5.90 -2.67
CA PHE A 135 -0.04 7.17 -2.65
C PHE A 135 -1.08 7.21 -3.78
N THR A 136 -0.67 6.99 -5.03
CA THR A 136 -1.56 7.00 -6.19
C THR A 136 -2.64 5.94 -6.12
N LEU A 137 -2.41 4.81 -5.43
CA LEU A 137 -3.45 3.80 -5.22
C LEU A 137 -4.67 4.36 -4.48
N ALA A 138 -4.46 5.28 -3.55
CA ALA A 138 -5.52 5.93 -2.76
C ALA A 138 -6.31 6.98 -3.54
N GLU A 139 -5.75 7.50 -4.61
CA GLU A 139 -6.32 8.61 -5.35
C GLU A 139 -7.46 8.15 -6.27
N ASP A 140 -8.44 9.03 -6.45
CA ASP A 140 -9.59 8.84 -7.35
C ASP A 140 -9.26 9.31 -8.77
N TRP A 141 -8.13 8.82 -9.30
CA TRP A 141 -7.66 9.14 -10.64
C TRP A 141 -8.29 8.24 -11.70
N ASP A 142 -8.42 8.79 -12.91
CA ASP A 142 -8.91 8.08 -14.09
C ASP A 142 -7.79 7.29 -14.81
N GLU A 143 -8.16 6.64 -15.92
CA GLU A 143 -7.24 5.82 -16.70
C GLU A 143 -6.07 6.62 -17.31
N GLU A 144 -6.33 7.86 -17.73
CA GLU A 144 -5.31 8.71 -18.37
C GLU A 144 -4.20 9.08 -17.39
N LEU A 145 -4.56 9.29 -16.12
CA LEU A 145 -3.61 9.58 -15.04
C LEU A 145 -2.96 8.31 -14.47
N LEU A 146 -3.67 7.19 -14.40
CA LEU A 146 -3.14 5.93 -13.86
C LEU A 146 -2.21 5.19 -14.83
N ALA A 147 -2.50 5.21 -16.13
CA ALA A 147 -1.72 4.51 -17.15
C ALA A 147 -0.21 4.86 -17.15
N PRO A 148 0.22 6.14 -17.14
CA PRO A 148 1.65 6.46 -17.12
C PRO A 148 2.34 6.01 -15.83
N VAL A 149 1.63 6.04 -14.69
CA VAL A 149 2.16 5.56 -13.40
C VAL A 149 2.39 4.06 -13.44
N VAL A 150 1.42 3.29 -13.96
CA VAL A 150 1.55 1.84 -14.16
C VAL A 150 2.71 1.52 -15.10
N GLN A 151 2.86 2.25 -16.20
CA GLN A 151 3.93 2.05 -17.16
C GLN A 151 5.30 2.27 -16.52
N ARG A 152 5.47 3.37 -15.77
CA ARG A 152 6.70 3.65 -15.03
C ARG A 152 6.99 2.59 -13.99
N ALA A 153 5.97 2.10 -13.28
CA ALA A 153 6.12 1.03 -12.29
C ALA A 153 6.67 -0.26 -12.92
N LYS A 154 6.19 -0.62 -14.12
CA LYS A 154 6.64 -1.80 -14.85
C LYS A 154 8.09 -1.67 -15.32
N GLU A 155 8.52 -0.49 -15.72
CA GLU A 155 9.92 -0.22 -16.10
C GLU A 155 10.85 -0.43 -14.90
N LEU A 156 10.52 0.18 -13.76
CA LEU A 156 11.30 0.03 -12.51
C LEU A 156 11.36 -1.44 -12.02
N CYS A 157 10.35 -2.25 -12.35
CA CYS A 157 10.36 -3.67 -12.03
C CYS A 157 11.26 -4.50 -12.95
N ARG A 158 11.62 -4.00 -14.14
CA ARG A 158 12.50 -4.70 -15.10
C ARG A 158 13.98 -4.42 -14.86
N GLU A 159 14.30 -3.26 -14.30
CA GLU A 159 15.64 -2.87 -13.84
C GLU A 159 16.12 -3.73 -12.66
#